data_AF-A0A087G0F7-F1
#
_entry.id   AF-A0A087G0F7-F1
#
_cell.length_a   1.000
_cell.length_b   1.000
_cell.length_c   1.000
_cell.angle_alpha   90.00
_cell.angle_beta   90.00
_cell.angle_gamma   90.00
#
_symmetry.space_group_name_H-M   'P 1'
#
loop_
_entity.id
_entity.type
_entity.pdbx_description
1 polymer ?
#
loop_
_entity_poly.entity_id
_entity_poly.type
_entity_poly.pdbx_seq_one_letter_code
_entity_poly.pdbx_strand_id
1 'polypeptide(L)'
;DELIASRDDLSSKVDALTSALAEAEEAKKEVESRIEGEVAELRSSSKDAVGRAVEEAKKKAKDKLRRSIEIMEERSKAQTEVDRLASLASQADSIVLPSLPSDSSDDEEVEPKRGVALDISSLDSSDEEGERSEVDGRSSVAGKTPALTLAEIEETKNAEAEDGNQLRVELFGDQSEAEGDAGETAATEEHASIDTPAVDAATGEPIAPLFADSNLETAS
;
A
#
# COMPACT_ATOMS: atom_id res chain seq x y z
N ASP A 1 43.21 -56.99 -39.34
CA ASP A 1 42.92 -57.13 -37.90
C ASP A 1 42.76 -55.80 -37.18
N GLU A 2 43.68 -54.84 -37.37
CA GLU A 2 43.63 -53.51 -36.71
C GLU A 2 42.34 -52.70 -36.99
N LEU A 3 41.84 -52.70 -38.23
CA LEU A 3 40.58 -52.02 -38.57
C LEU A 3 39.34 -52.64 -37.93
N ILE A 4 39.39 -53.94 -37.60
CA ILE A 4 38.29 -54.63 -36.92
C ILE A 4 38.32 -54.28 -35.44
N ALA A 5 39.50 -54.35 -34.81
CA ALA A 5 39.69 -53.91 -33.43
C ALA A 5 39.27 -52.44 -33.23
N SER A 6 39.68 -51.54 -34.12
CA SER A 6 39.29 -50.12 -34.04
C SER A 6 37.78 -49.89 -34.20
N ARG A 7 37.09 -50.75 -34.96
CA ARG A 7 35.64 -50.68 -35.13
C ARG A 7 34.93 -51.15 -33.87
N ASP A 8 35.36 -52.27 -33.30
CA ASP A 8 34.78 -52.84 -32.08
C ASP A 8 34.99 -51.88 -30.90
N ASP A 9 36.16 -51.26 -30.80
CA ASP A 9 36.46 -50.19 -29.82
C ASP A 9 35.53 -48.99 -29.98
N LEU A 10 35.28 -48.56 -31.23
CA LEU A 10 34.38 -47.45 -31.50
C LEU A 10 32.93 -47.81 -31.15
N SER A 11 32.50 -49.03 -31.45
CA SER A 11 31.17 -49.52 -31.09
C SER A 11 30.97 -49.50 -29.57
N SER A 12 31.95 -50.02 -28.81
CA SER A 12 31.90 -50.00 -27.34
C SER A 12 31.79 -48.58 -26.78
N LYS A 13 32.50 -47.61 -27.37
CA LYS A 13 32.38 -46.19 -26.99
C LYS A 13 31.00 -45.61 -27.29
N VAL A 14 30.40 -45.95 -28.42
CA VAL A 14 29.04 -45.52 -28.77
C VAL A 14 28.02 -46.07 -27.77
N ASP A 15 28.15 -47.33 -27.38
CA ASP A 15 27.26 -47.94 -26.37
C ASP A 15 27.41 -47.29 -24.99
N ALA A 16 28.65 -46.99 -24.59
CA ALA A 16 28.94 -46.29 -23.34
C ALA A 16 28.38 -44.86 -23.35
N LEU A 17 28.56 -44.12 -24.44
CA LEU A 17 28.01 -42.76 -24.59
C LEU A 17 26.48 -42.76 -24.61
N THR A 18 25.86 -43.75 -25.26
CA THR A 18 24.40 -43.89 -25.29
C THR A 18 23.84 -44.15 -23.89
N SER A 19 24.52 -45.01 -23.12
CA SER A 19 24.15 -45.29 -21.73
C SER A 19 24.33 -44.07 -20.82
N ALA A 20 25.45 -43.35 -20.95
CA ALA A 20 25.72 -42.13 -20.20
C ALA A 20 24.73 -41.00 -20.53
N LEU A 21 24.31 -40.88 -21.79
CA LEU A 21 23.29 -39.92 -22.21
C LEU A 21 21.94 -40.20 -21.55
N ALA A 22 21.51 -41.47 -21.54
CA ALA A 22 20.26 -41.87 -20.89
C ALA A 22 20.28 -41.61 -19.38
N GLU A 23 21.39 -41.91 -18.70
CA GLU A 23 21.56 -41.61 -17.28
C GLU A 23 21.52 -40.10 -17.00
N ALA A 24 22.20 -39.30 -17.82
CA ALA A 24 22.20 -37.85 -17.70
C ALA A 24 20.80 -37.24 -17.93
N GLU A 25 20.03 -37.77 -18.88
CA GLU A 25 18.65 -37.33 -19.12
C GLU A 25 17.72 -37.63 -17.94
N GLU A 26 17.85 -38.80 -17.31
CA GLU A 26 17.08 -39.14 -16.11
C GLU A 26 17.50 -38.29 -14.90
N ALA A 27 18.80 -38.11 -14.67
CA ALA A 27 19.31 -37.22 -13.62
C ALA A 27 18.83 -35.77 -13.81
N LYS A 28 18.76 -35.30 -15.06
CA LYS A 28 18.21 -33.98 -15.39
C LYS A 28 16.73 -33.87 -14.98
N LYS A 29 15.90 -34.86 -15.31
CA LYS A 29 14.47 -34.86 -14.96
C LYS A 29 14.25 -34.81 -13.44
N GLU A 30 15.06 -35.53 -12.68
CA GLU A 30 15.02 -35.50 -11.21
C GLU A 30 15.33 -34.10 -10.66
N VAL A 31 16.41 -33.48 -11.15
CA VAL A 31 16.80 -32.12 -10.75
C VAL A 31 15.73 -31.10 -11.13
N GLU A 32 15.17 -31.21 -12.33
CA GLU A 32 14.10 -30.32 -12.80
C GLU A 32 12.85 -30.43 -11.92
N SER A 33 12.41 -31.65 -11.59
CA SER A 33 11.28 -31.89 -10.69
C SER A 33 11.52 -31.31 -9.28
N ARG A 34 12.74 -31.45 -8.77
CA ARG A 34 13.13 -30.88 -7.48
C ARG A 34 13.07 -29.35 -7.49
N ILE A 35 13.65 -28.72 -8.51
CA ILE A 35 13.65 -27.25 -8.65
C ILE A 35 12.22 -26.74 -8.77
N GLU A 36 11.37 -27.40 -9.55
CA GLU A 36 9.96 -27.01 -9.68
C GLU A 36 9.24 -27.03 -8.32
N GLY A 37 9.47 -28.07 -7.50
CA GLY A 37 8.96 -28.15 -6.14
C GLY A 37 9.46 -27.03 -5.23
N GLU A 38 10.77 -26.77 -5.21
CA GLU A 38 11.37 -25.68 -4.42
C GLU A 38 10.83 -24.30 -4.85
N VAL A 39 10.67 -24.08 -6.17
CA VAL A 39 10.11 -22.84 -6.71
C VAL A 39 8.64 -22.68 -6.32
N ALA A 40 7.84 -23.74 -6.33
CA ALA A 40 6.46 -23.70 -5.89
C ALA A 40 6.35 -23.34 -4.40
N GLU A 41 7.18 -23.95 -3.55
CA GLU A 41 7.25 -23.66 -2.12
C GLU A 41 7.65 -22.21 -1.86
N LEU A 42 8.72 -21.73 -2.51
CA LEU A 42 9.19 -20.34 -2.38
C LEU A 42 8.12 -19.34 -2.83
N ARG A 43 7.40 -19.61 -3.92
CA ARG A 43 6.31 -18.74 -4.37
C ARG A 43 5.16 -18.70 -3.36
N SER A 44 4.78 -19.84 -2.81
CA SER A 44 3.75 -19.92 -1.77
C SER A 44 4.16 -19.14 -0.51
N SER A 45 5.36 -19.43 0.01
CA SER A 45 5.94 -18.77 1.18
C SER A 45 6.07 -17.26 0.98
N SER A 46 6.56 -16.82 -0.19
CA SER A 46 6.67 -15.41 -0.53
C SER A 46 5.31 -14.73 -0.60
N LYS A 47 4.30 -15.37 -1.18
CA LYS A 47 2.94 -14.82 -1.25
C LYS A 47 2.36 -14.59 0.14
N ASP A 48 2.55 -15.54 1.04
CA ASP A 48 2.07 -15.43 2.42
C ASP A 48 2.83 -14.35 3.21
N ALA A 49 4.16 -14.28 3.07
CA ALA A 49 4.98 -13.27 3.71
C ALA A 49 4.58 -11.85 3.26
N VAL A 50 4.38 -11.66 1.96
CA VAL A 50 3.89 -10.39 1.40
C VAL A 50 2.49 -10.07 1.90
N GLY A 51 1.57 -11.06 1.92
CA GLY A 51 0.22 -10.86 2.43
C GLY A 51 0.18 -10.36 3.88
N ARG A 52 1.01 -10.96 4.76
CA ARG A 52 1.14 -10.51 6.16
C ARG A 52 1.69 -9.09 6.27
N ALA A 53 2.76 -8.78 5.51
CA ALA A 53 3.37 -7.45 5.54
C ALA A 53 2.40 -6.35 5.07
N VAL A 54 1.61 -6.63 4.03
CA VAL A 54 0.61 -5.70 3.50
C VAL A 54 -0.52 -5.47 4.51
N GLU A 55 -1.05 -6.51 5.14
CA GLU A 55 -2.11 -6.35 6.13
C GLU A 55 -1.63 -5.59 7.38
N GLU A 56 -0.39 -5.80 7.82
CA GLU A 56 0.20 -5.01 8.91
C GLU A 56 0.35 -3.53 8.53
N ALA A 57 0.87 -3.26 7.33
CA ALA A 57 1.01 -1.90 6.82
C ALA A 57 -0.34 -1.17 6.72
N LYS A 58 -1.36 -1.87 6.21
CA LYS A 58 -2.74 -1.38 6.12
C LYS A 58 -3.35 -1.10 7.50
N LYS A 59 -3.16 -2.00 8.48
CA LYS A 59 -3.61 -1.78 9.86
C LYS A 59 -2.98 -0.51 10.43
N LYS A 60 -1.66 -0.35 10.30
CA LYS A 60 -0.93 0.83 10.78
C LYS A 60 -1.39 2.12 10.10
N ALA A 61 -1.61 2.09 8.78
CA ALA A 61 -2.11 3.23 8.03
C ALA A 61 -3.51 3.64 8.49
N LYS A 62 -4.41 2.67 8.67
CA LYS A 62 -5.78 2.88 9.18
C LYS A 62 -5.76 3.49 10.58
N ASP A 63 -4.92 2.97 11.47
CA ASP A 63 -4.81 3.48 12.85
C ASP A 63 -4.30 4.93 12.89
N LYS A 64 -3.33 5.27 12.03
CA LYS A 64 -2.86 6.65 11.86
C LYS A 64 -3.96 7.57 11.34
N LEU A 65 -4.69 7.14 10.32
CA LEU A 65 -5.80 7.92 9.77
C LEU A 65 -6.86 8.20 10.84
N ARG A 66 -7.27 7.18 11.59
CA ARG A 66 -8.22 7.32 12.69
C ARG A 66 -7.75 8.37 13.72
N ARG A 67 -6.49 8.29 14.15
CA ARG A 67 -5.92 9.27 15.08
C ARG A 67 -5.91 10.68 14.50
N SER A 68 -5.59 10.83 13.21
CA SER A 68 -5.58 12.16 12.57
C SER A 68 -6.98 12.78 12.47
N ILE A 69 -8.00 11.97 12.23
CA ILE A 69 -9.40 12.41 12.20
C ILE A 69 -9.83 12.90 13.59
N GLU A 70 -9.51 12.13 14.63
CA GLU A 70 -9.81 12.49 16.02
C GLU A 70 -9.19 13.84 16.42
N ILE A 71 -7.91 14.06 16.11
CA ILE A 71 -7.21 15.33 16.37
C ILE A 71 -7.86 16.48 15.58
N MET A 72 -8.26 16.25 14.33
CA MET A 72 -8.90 17.28 13.50
C MET A 72 -10.26 17.70 14.05
N GLU A 73 -11.06 16.73 14.49
CA GLU A 73 -12.36 17.00 15.11
C GLU A 73 -12.21 17.73 16.44
N GLU A 74 -11.27 17.33 17.28
CA GLU A 74 -10.97 18.01 18.54
C GLU A 74 -10.54 19.46 18.31
N ARG A 75 -9.62 19.68 17.37
CA ARG A 75 -9.17 21.03 16.99
C ARG A 75 -10.33 21.87 16.46
N SER A 76 -11.22 21.28 15.66
CA SER A 76 -12.38 21.98 15.11
C SER A 76 -13.33 22.43 16.22
N LYS A 77 -13.61 21.55 17.19
CA LYS A 77 -14.42 21.90 18.38
C LYS A 77 -13.75 23.01 19.19
N ALA A 78 -12.45 22.90 19.47
CA ALA A 78 -11.70 23.91 20.19
C ALA A 78 -11.72 25.27 19.47
N GLN A 79 -11.57 25.28 18.15
CA GLN A 79 -11.62 26.50 17.35
C GLN A 79 -12.99 27.19 17.45
N THR A 80 -14.09 26.42 17.37
CA THR A 80 -15.43 27.01 17.53
C THR A 80 -15.63 27.66 18.90
N GLU A 81 -15.01 27.13 19.96
CA GLU A 81 -15.08 27.73 21.29
C GLU A 81 -14.19 28.97 21.41
N VAL A 82 -13.00 28.97 20.80
CA VAL A 82 -12.15 30.16 20.68
C VAL A 82 -12.92 31.30 19.99
N ASP A 83 -13.62 31.01 18.89
CA ASP A 83 -14.39 32.01 18.16
C ASP A 83 -15.54 32.58 19.01
N ARG A 84 -16.22 31.74 19.79
CA ARG A 84 -17.26 32.18 20.75
C ARG A 84 -16.70 33.08 21.84
N LEU A 85 -15.57 32.70 22.44
CA LEU A 85 -14.92 33.50 23.49
C LEU A 85 -14.42 34.84 22.95
N ALA A 86 -13.86 34.88 21.74
CA ALA A 86 -13.45 36.11 21.07
C ALA A 86 -14.64 37.05 20.82
N SER A 87 -15.78 36.50 20.40
CA SER A 87 -17.03 37.26 20.25
C SER A 87 -17.53 37.81 21.58
N LEU A 88 -17.47 37.03 22.67
CA LEU A 88 -17.89 37.47 24.00
C LEU A 88 -16.97 38.55 24.58
N ALA A 89 -15.66 38.42 24.40
CA ALA A 89 -14.68 39.43 24.82
C ALA A 89 -14.93 40.77 24.10
N SER A 90 -15.16 40.72 22.78
CA SER A 90 -15.51 41.92 21.99
C SER A 90 -16.81 42.58 22.47
N GLN A 91 -17.78 41.78 22.94
CA GLN A 91 -19.00 42.32 23.55
C GLN A 91 -18.71 42.96 24.92
N ALA A 92 -17.89 42.34 25.75
CA ALA A 92 -17.52 42.90 27.06
C ALA A 92 -16.78 44.24 26.92
N ASP A 93 -15.91 44.40 25.91
CA ASP A 93 -15.21 45.66 25.63
C ASP A 93 -16.17 46.82 25.28
N SER A 94 -17.37 46.51 24.79
CA SER A 94 -18.40 47.51 24.52
C SER A 94 -19.14 48.01 25.77
N ILE A 95 -18.97 47.33 26.91
CA ILE A 95 -19.63 47.69 28.17
C ILE A 95 -18.86 48.84 28.83
N VAL A 96 -19.36 50.06 28.67
CA VAL A 96 -18.85 51.23 29.41
C VAL A 96 -19.35 51.17 30.84
N LEU A 97 -18.45 50.91 31.79
CA LEU A 97 -18.78 50.97 33.21
C LEU A 97 -18.89 52.43 33.68
N PRO A 98 -19.91 52.78 34.48
CA PRO A 98 -19.97 54.09 35.11
C PRO A 98 -18.78 54.26 36.07
N SER A 99 -18.20 55.45 36.10
CA SER A 99 -17.13 55.79 37.06
C SER A 99 -17.63 55.54 38.48
N LEU A 100 -16.86 54.77 39.25
CA LEU A 100 -17.16 54.55 40.66
C LEU A 100 -17.09 55.89 41.41
N PRO A 101 -17.94 56.10 42.43
CA PRO A 101 -17.79 57.25 43.31
C PRO A 101 -16.39 57.22 43.91
N SER A 102 -15.65 58.32 43.79
CA SER A 102 -14.38 58.49 44.49
C SER A 102 -14.66 58.46 45.98
N ASP A 103 -14.46 57.30 46.61
CA ASP A 103 -14.40 57.22 48.06
C ASP A 103 -13.06 57.85 48.47
N SER A 104 -13.11 59.13 48.86
CA SER A 104 -12.01 59.76 49.58
C SER A 104 -12.03 59.25 51.03
N SER A 105 -11.77 57.96 51.24
CA SER A 105 -11.44 57.45 52.56
C SER A 105 -9.94 57.57 52.75
N ASP A 106 -9.62 58.59 53.55
CA ASP A 106 -8.34 58.85 54.18
C ASP A 106 -7.82 57.61 54.92
N ASP A 107 -6.50 57.50 54.92
CA ASP A 107 -5.66 56.42 55.43
C ASP A 107 -6.00 56.01 56.88
N GLU A 108 -6.44 54.77 57.07
CA GLU A 108 -6.27 54.06 58.32
C GLU A 108 -5.75 52.66 58.00
N GLU A 109 -4.45 52.47 58.19
CA GLU A 109 -3.76 51.18 58.16
C GLU A 109 -4.54 50.12 58.96
N VAL A 110 -5.34 49.30 58.29
CA VAL A 110 -5.82 48.05 58.87
C VAL A 110 -4.72 47.01 58.72
N GLU A 111 -3.94 46.86 59.79
CA GLU A 111 -2.98 45.77 59.96
C GLU A 111 -3.63 44.43 59.53
N PRO A 112 -2.97 43.64 58.67
CA PRO A 112 -3.49 42.34 58.29
C PRO A 112 -3.52 41.46 59.55
N LYS A 113 -4.74 41.15 60.03
CA LYS A 113 -4.96 40.17 61.09
C LYS A 113 -4.52 38.79 60.61
N ARG A 114 -3.24 38.52 60.83
CA ARG A 114 -2.60 37.24 61.18
C ARG A 114 -3.59 36.09 61.42
N GLY A 115 -3.64 35.20 60.43
CA GLY A 115 -3.67 33.74 60.61
C GLY A 115 -5.00 33.13 61.05
N VAL A 116 -5.96 33.03 60.13
CA VAL A 116 -6.96 31.94 60.20
C VAL A 116 -6.32 30.75 59.48
N ALA A 117 -5.76 29.82 60.26
CA ALA A 117 -5.26 28.55 59.72
C ALA A 117 -6.45 27.77 59.16
N LEU A 118 -6.52 27.64 57.84
CA LEU A 118 -7.37 26.63 57.20
C LEU A 118 -6.60 25.33 57.28
N ASP A 119 -7.01 24.44 58.18
CA ASP A 119 -6.52 23.07 58.28
C ASP A 119 -6.94 22.31 57.00
N ILE A 120 -6.14 22.46 55.95
CA ILE A 120 -6.17 21.55 54.80
C ILE A 120 -5.41 20.30 55.21
N SER A 121 -6.16 19.32 55.73
CA SER A 121 -5.69 17.95 55.94
C SER A 121 -4.91 17.48 54.70
N SER A 122 -3.61 17.27 54.86
CA SER A 122 -2.77 16.63 53.84
C SER A 122 -3.24 15.19 53.66
N LEU A 123 -3.78 14.88 52.49
CA LEU A 123 -3.96 13.52 52.06
C LEU A 123 -2.61 13.02 51.54
N ASP A 124 -2.10 12.01 52.24
CA ASP A 124 -0.96 11.18 51.89
C ASP A 124 -1.30 10.37 50.62
N SER A 125 -0.83 10.81 49.46
CA SER A 125 -0.86 10.00 48.23
C SER A 125 0.53 9.42 48.00
N SER A 126 0.66 8.16 48.40
CA SER A 126 1.81 7.28 48.18
C SER A 126 2.26 7.31 46.72
N ASP A 127 3.52 7.69 46.51
CA ASP A 127 4.27 7.63 45.24
C ASP A 127 5.00 6.27 45.20
N GLU A 128 4.50 5.33 44.40
CA GLU A 128 5.15 4.05 44.12
C GLU A 128 5.93 4.20 42.81
N GLU A 129 7.24 4.39 43.00
CA GLU A 129 8.38 3.79 42.32
C GLU A 129 8.24 3.33 40.85
N GLY A 130 9.25 3.73 40.06
CA GLY A 130 9.98 2.88 39.11
C GLY A 130 9.17 2.25 37.97
N GLU A 131 9.46 2.52 36.71
CA GLU A 131 10.59 1.88 36.06
C GLU A 131 11.10 2.72 34.88
N ARG A 132 12.41 2.97 34.89
CA ARG A 132 13.16 3.53 33.77
C ARG A 132 13.44 2.40 32.78
N SER A 133 12.77 2.39 31.64
CA SER A 133 13.27 1.62 30.49
C SER A 133 14.31 2.46 29.76
N GLU A 134 15.57 2.13 30.03
CA GLU A 134 16.72 2.47 29.23
C GLU A 134 16.60 1.76 27.87
N VAL A 135 16.35 2.52 26.81
CA VAL A 135 16.72 2.11 25.46
C VAL A 135 17.71 3.15 24.95
N ASP A 136 18.98 2.80 25.11
CA ASP A 136 20.06 3.30 24.28
C ASP A 136 19.85 2.79 22.85
N GLY A 137 20.02 3.69 21.88
CA GLY A 137 19.68 3.38 20.49
C GLY A 137 19.74 4.60 19.58
N ARG A 138 20.78 5.42 19.72
CA ARG A 138 21.08 6.48 18.76
C ARG A 138 21.53 5.87 17.44
N SER A 139 20.63 5.78 16.46
CA SER A 139 21.00 5.71 15.05
C SER A 139 20.31 6.84 14.27
N SER A 140 20.78 8.06 14.45
CA SER A 140 20.48 9.16 13.53
C SER A 140 21.39 9.04 12.31
N VAL A 141 20.90 8.40 11.25
CA VAL A 141 21.47 8.58 9.91
C VAL A 141 20.76 9.75 9.24
N ALA A 142 21.47 10.86 9.09
CA ALA A 142 20.98 12.03 8.38
C ALA A 142 20.92 11.72 6.88
N GLY A 143 19.76 11.26 6.41
CA GLY A 143 19.44 11.18 4.99
C GLY A 143 19.16 12.58 4.45
N LYS A 144 20.01 13.05 3.54
CA LYS A 144 19.80 14.29 2.77
C LYS A 144 18.50 14.15 1.98
N THR A 145 17.57 15.08 2.16
CA THR A 145 16.43 15.26 1.27
C THR A 145 16.97 15.78 -0.08
N PRO A 146 16.67 15.13 -1.23
CA PRO A 146 16.74 15.84 -2.49
C PRO A 146 15.64 16.91 -2.48
N ALA A 147 16.04 18.16 -2.72
CA ALA A 147 15.12 19.28 -2.87
C ALA A 147 14.21 18.98 -4.07
N LEU A 148 12.92 18.75 -3.81
CA LEU A 148 11.91 18.69 -4.87
C LEU A 148 11.79 20.09 -5.46
N THR A 149 12.30 20.25 -6.68
CA THR A 149 12.16 21.47 -7.46
C THR A 149 10.68 21.68 -7.80
N LEU A 150 10.20 22.90 -7.58
CA LEU A 150 8.81 23.39 -7.72
C LEU A 150 8.19 23.30 -9.14
N ALA A 151 8.70 22.44 -10.02
CA ALA A 151 8.30 22.38 -11.42
C ALA A 151 7.16 21.39 -11.72
N GLU A 152 6.62 20.69 -10.73
CA GLU A 152 5.71 19.56 -10.95
C GLU A 152 4.38 19.71 -10.19
N ILE A 153 3.70 20.84 -10.41
CA ILE A 153 2.28 20.99 -10.09
C ILE A 153 1.62 21.63 -11.31
N GLU A 154 1.20 20.81 -12.28
CA GLU A 154 0.28 21.25 -13.32
C GLU A 154 -1.14 20.84 -12.92
N GLU A 155 -1.86 21.86 -12.44
CA GLU A 155 -3.29 21.93 -12.19
C GLU A 155 -4.04 21.85 -13.53
N THR A 156 -4.78 20.78 -13.79
CA THR A 156 -5.79 20.78 -14.85
C THR A 156 -7.20 20.75 -14.28
N LYS A 157 -7.90 21.84 -14.57
CA LYS A 157 -9.29 22.16 -14.25
C LYS A 157 -10.23 21.57 -15.32
N ASN A 158 -11.43 21.21 -14.86
CA ASN A 158 -12.69 21.02 -15.60
C ASN A 158 -12.82 19.68 -16.37
N ALA A 159 -13.97 19.00 -16.45
CA ALA A 159 -15.35 19.42 -16.24
C ALA A 159 -16.25 18.26 -15.78
N GLU A 160 -17.31 18.66 -15.10
CA GLU A 160 -18.51 17.96 -14.65
C GLU A 160 -19.29 17.24 -15.78
N ALA A 161 -19.71 16.00 -15.52
CA ALA A 161 -20.92 15.41 -16.09
C ALA A 161 -21.44 14.32 -15.13
N GLU A 162 -22.64 14.53 -14.59
CA GLU A 162 -23.47 13.54 -13.90
C GLU A 162 -23.66 12.27 -14.74
N ASP A 163 -23.68 11.10 -14.10
CA ASP A 163 -24.89 10.24 -14.04
C ASP A 163 -24.56 8.90 -13.34
N GLY A 164 -25.52 8.41 -12.56
CA GLY A 164 -25.62 6.97 -12.31
C GLY A 164 -24.95 6.42 -11.06
N ASN A 165 -25.43 6.83 -9.89
CA ASN A 165 -25.38 6.00 -8.68
C ASN A 165 -25.81 4.56 -9.00
N GLN A 166 -24.96 3.56 -8.74
CA GLN A 166 -25.40 2.19 -8.48
C GLN A 166 -24.31 1.39 -7.78
N LEU A 167 -24.25 1.56 -6.45
CA LEU A 167 -23.68 0.59 -5.53
C LEU A 167 -24.45 -0.72 -5.68
N ARG A 168 -23.87 -1.74 -6.34
CA ARG A 168 -24.40 -3.10 -6.32
C ARG A 168 -23.35 -4.04 -5.74
N VAL A 169 -23.35 -4.10 -4.41
CA VAL A 169 -22.79 -5.22 -3.65
C VAL A 169 -23.81 -6.35 -3.73
N GLU A 170 -23.50 -7.44 -4.43
CA GLU A 170 -24.30 -8.67 -4.35
C GLU A 170 -23.41 -9.76 -3.74
N LEU A 171 -23.78 -10.09 -2.51
CA LEU A 171 -23.11 -10.97 -1.57
C LEU A 171 -24.04 -12.19 -1.38
N PHE A 172 -23.56 -13.36 -1.82
CA PHE A 172 -24.10 -14.72 -1.66
C PHE A 172 -25.41 -15.14 -2.39
N GLY A 173 -25.43 -16.41 -2.81
CA GLY A 173 -26.60 -17.17 -3.29
C GLY A 173 -26.23 -18.16 -4.41
N ASP A 174 -25.53 -19.26 -4.10
CA ASP A 174 -26.09 -20.61 -3.91
C ASP A 174 -26.86 -21.21 -5.12
N GLN A 175 -26.28 -22.29 -5.67
CA GLN A 175 -26.88 -23.49 -6.27
C GLN A 175 -27.98 -23.38 -7.34
N SER A 176 -27.69 -23.91 -8.54
CA SER A 176 -28.60 -24.85 -9.21
C SER A 176 -27.89 -25.59 -10.35
N GLU A 177 -27.89 -26.92 -10.26
CA GLU A 177 -27.52 -27.84 -11.34
C GLU A 177 -28.62 -27.91 -12.41
N ALA A 178 -28.24 -28.10 -13.66
CA ALA A 178 -29.07 -28.73 -14.68
C ALA A 178 -28.19 -29.37 -15.76
N GLU A 179 -28.27 -30.70 -15.83
CA GLU A 179 -27.67 -31.58 -16.84
C GLU A 179 -28.28 -31.38 -18.24
N GLY A 180 -27.50 -31.80 -19.24
CA GLY A 180 -27.92 -32.04 -20.64
C GLY A 180 -26.93 -31.37 -21.59
N ASP A 181 -26.48 -31.94 -22.69
CA ASP A 181 -26.62 -33.24 -23.36
C ASP A 181 -25.55 -33.22 -24.46
N ALA A 182 -25.08 -34.38 -24.89
CA ALA A 182 -23.95 -34.56 -25.80
C ALA A 182 -24.18 -33.94 -27.19
N GLY A 183 -23.14 -33.33 -27.77
CA GLY A 183 -23.21 -32.77 -29.12
C GLY A 183 -21.89 -32.18 -29.63
N GLU A 184 -20.94 -33.07 -29.91
CA GLU A 184 -19.91 -32.96 -30.96
C GLU A 184 -20.12 -31.83 -31.99
N THR A 185 -19.18 -30.88 -32.09
CA THR A 185 -18.82 -30.27 -33.38
C THR A 185 -17.36 -29.80 -33.37
N ALA A 186 -16.73 -30.03 -34.51
CA ALA A 186 -15.33 -29.91 -34.81
C ALA A 186 -14.84 -28.46 -34.95
N ALA A 187 -13.52 -28.35 -34.94
CA ALA A 187 -12.71 -27.19 -35.24
C ALA A 187 -13.26 -26.25 -36.33
N THR A 188 -13.24 -24.95 -36.03
CA THR A 188 -12.92 -23.90 -37.00
C THR A 188 -12.08 -22.84 -36.31
N GLU A 189 -10.78 -22.98 -36.51
CA GLU A 189 -9.81 -21.90 -36.47
C GLU A 189 -10.17 -20.93 -37.60
N GLU A 190 -10.83 -19.83 -37.28
CA GLU A 190 -11.04 -18.71 -38.20
C GLU A 190 -10.19 -17.54 -37.71
N HIS A 191 -8.95 -17.47 -38.22
CA HIS A 191 -8.17 -16.24 -38.16
C HIS A 191 -8.89 -15.21 -39.02
N ALA A 192 -9.73 -14.40 -38.39
CA ALA A 192 -10.24 -13.19 -39.01
C ALA A 192 -9.02 -12.29 -39.30
N SER A 193 -8.67 -12.16 -40.58
CA SER A 193 -7.72 -11.18 -41.07
C SER A 193 -8.33 -9.80 -40.83
N ILE A 194 -8.07 -9.24 -39.65
CA ILE A 194 -8.45 -7.89 -39.28
C ILE A 194 -7.44 -6.96 -39.97
N ASP A 195 -7.84 -6.40 -41.11
CA ASP A 195 -7.07 -5.47 -41.94
C ASP A 195 -6.98 -4.06 -41.32
N THR A 196 -6.98 -3.98 -39.97
CA THR A 196 -6.77 -2.73 -39.23
C THR A 196 -5.46 -2.82 -38.48
N PRO A 197 -4.51 -1.88 -38.68
CA PRO A 197 -3.25 -1.91 -37.95
C PRO A 197 -3.55 -1.84 -36.45
N ALA A 198 -3.02 -2.78 -35.68
CA ALA A 198 -3.06 -2.70 -34.23
C ALA A 198 -2.38 -1.39 -33.80
N VAL A 199 -3.03 -0.60 -32.96
CA VAL A 199 -2.51 0.70 -32.52
C VAL A 199 -2.04 0.56 -31.09
N ASP A 200 -0.84 1.09 -30.78
CA ASP A 200 -0.31 1.08 -29.43
C ASP A 200 -1.16 2.01 -28.55
N ALA A 201 -1.75 1.45 -27.49
CA ALA A 201 -2.70 2.17 -26.65
C ALA A 201 -2.07 3.32 -25.85
N ALA A 202 -0.74 3.36 -25.70
CA ALA A 202 -0.03 4.40 -24.98
C ALA A 202 0.37 5.58 -25.87
N THR A 203 0.62 5.33 -27.15
CA THR A 203 1.15 6.32 -28.11
C THR A 203 0.17 6.68 -29.23
N GLY A 204 -0.84 5.84 -29.48
CA GLY A 204 -1.77 6.02 -30.61
C GLY A 204 -1.13 5.74 -31.98
N GLU A 205 0.07 5.16 -32.00
CA GLU A 205 0.80 4.86 -33.23
C GLU A 205 0.50 3.44 -33.75
N PRO A 206 0.44 3.22 -35.07
CA PRO A 206 0.26 1.89 -35.64
C PRO A 206 1.48 1.01 -35.34
N ILE A 207 1.23 -0.14 -34.73
CA ILE A 207 2.21 -1.18 -34.44
C ILE A 207 2.57 -1.86 -35.75
N ALA A 208 3.85 -1.79 -36.13
CA ALA A 208 4.35 -2.46 -37.32
C ALA A 208 4.23 -3.99 -37.16
N PRO A 209 3.75 -4.71 -38.20
CA PRO A 209 3.76 -6.16 -38.21
C PRO A 209 5.18 -6.71 -38.00
N LEU A 210 5.36 -7.61 -37.04
CA LEU A 210 6.65 -8.20 -36.68
C LEU A 210 7.20 -9.16 -37.75
N PHE A 211 6.36 -9.56 -38.70
CA PHE A 211 6.74 -10.39 -39.84
C PHE A 211 6.27 -9.69 -41.11
N ALA A 212 7.22 -9.41 -42.01
CA ALA A 212 6.88 -9.02 -43.36
C ALA A 212 6.44 -10.28 -44.11
N ASP A 213 5.14 -10.45 -44.33
CA ASP A 213 4.63 -11.49 -45.23
C ASP A 213 5.15 -11.21 -46.63
N SER A 214 6.27 -11.85 -46.95
CA SER A 214 6.93 -11.76 -48.25
C SER A 214 6.14 -12.59 -49.25
N ASN A 215 4.97 -12.10 -49.66
CA ASN A 215 4.28 -12.60 -50.85
C ASN A 215 4.97 -12.04 -52.08
N LEU A 216 6.13 -12.60 -52.42
CA LEU A 216 6.75 -12.41 -53.72
C LEU A 216 6.13 -13.45 -54.68
N GLU A 217 4.94 -13.13 -55.19
CA GLU A 217 4.30 -13.91 -56.24
C GLU A 217 5.09 -13.72 -57.55
N THR A 218 5.85 -14.74 -57.91
CA THR A 218 6.53 -14.81 -59.21
C THR A 218 5.49 -14.97 -60.30
N ALA A 219 5.20 -13.89 -61.02
CA ALA A 219 4.47 -13.95 -62.27
C ALA A 219 5.31 -14.69 -63.33
N SER A 220 4.76 -15.77 -63.90
CA SER A 220 5.15 -16.35 -65.19
C SER A 220 3.97 -16.26 -66.14
#